data_AF-A0A671EGM5-F1
#
_entry.id   AF-A0A671EGM5-F1
#
_cell.length_a   1.000
_cell.length_b   1.000
_cell.length_c   1.000
_cell.angle_alpha   90.00
_cell.angle_beta   90.00
_cell.angle_gamma   90.00
#
_symmetry.space_group_name_H-M   'P 1'
#
loop_
_entity.id
_entity.type
_entity.pdbx_description
1 polymer ?
#
loop_
_entity_poly.entity_id
_entity_poly.type
_entity_poly.pdbx_seq_one_letter_code
_entity_poly.pdbx_strand_id
1 'polypeptide(L)'
;MNAPPAFESFLLFEGEKKITINKDTKVPNACLFTINKEDHTLGNIIKSQLLKDPQVLFAGYKVPHPLEHKIIIRVQTTPDYSPQEAFTNAITDLISELSLLEERFRVRSWTCRGRGEVGTPACVPRAAGLSCPHLGPPRVVSSDLCGGKG
;
A
#
# COMPACT_ATOMS: atom_id res chain seq x y z
N MET A 1 -17.20 -20.25 -31.95
CA MET A 1 -17.19 -19.94 -30.51
C MET A 1 -16.63 -18.53 -30.37
N ASN A 2 -17.35 -17.59 -29.73
CA ASN A 2 -17.01 -16.16 -29.74
C ASN A 2 -16.42 -15.70 -28.40
N ALA A 3 -15.50 -16.48 -27.84
CA ALA A 3 -14.80 -16.14 -26.60
C ALA A 3 -13.48 -15.45 -26.95
N PRO A 4 -13.19 -14.24 -26.43
CA PRO A 4 -11.87 -13.63 -26.59
C PRO A 4 -10.80 -14.49 -25.89
N PRO A 5 -9.57 -14.54 -26.42
CA PRO A 5 -8.50 -15.30 -25.80
C PRO A 5 -8.02 -14.64 -24.49
N ALA A 6 -7.71 -15.46 -23.48
CA ALA A 6 -7.43 -15.00 -22.11
C ALA A 6 -6.19 -14.09 -21.95
N PHE A 7 -5.34 -13.96 -22.98
CA PHE A 7 -4.18 -13.05 -22.93
C PHE A 7 -4.56 -11.57 -23.13
N GLU A 8 -5.74 -11.28 -23.69
CA GLU A 8 -6.17 -9.91 -23.96
C GLU A 8 -6.39 -9.10 -22.69
N SER A 9 -6.70 -9.77 -21.57
CA SER A 9 -6.88 -9.15 -20.26
C SER A 9 -5.64 -8.45 -19.72
N PHE A 10 -4.42 -8.92 -20.06
CA PHE A 10 -3.16 -8.37 -19.53
C PHE A 10 -2.25 -7.73 -20.59
N LEU A 11 -2.05 -8.34 -21.77
CA LEU A 11 -1.38 -7.73 -22.95
C LEU A 11 -0.11 -6.89 -22.66
N LEU A 12 0.12 -5.72 -23.26
CA LEU A 12 -0.74 -4.84 -24.08
C LEU A 12 -0.72 -5.18 -25.58
N PHE A 13 -1.47 -4.42 -26.41
CA PHE A 13 -1.30 -4.45 -27.87
C PHE A 13 -0.35 -3.34 -28.34
N GLU A 14 0.34 -3.56 -29.47
CA GLU A 14 1.26 -2.59 -30.05
C GLU A 14 0.54 -1.29 -30.43
N GLY A 15 0.92 -0.19 -29.77
CA GLY A 15 0.27 1.13 -29.91
C GLY A 15 -0.66 1.55 -28.77
N GLU A 16 -1.02 0.64 -27.86
CA GLU A 16 -1.84 0.95 -26.69
C GLU A 16 -1.01 1.54 -25.55
N LYS A 17 -1.43 2.68 -24.97
CA LYS A 17 -0.79 3.26 -23.78
C LYS A 17 -1.42 2.68 -22.50
N LYS A 18 -0.58 2.28 -21.54
CA LYS A 18 -1.02 1.73 -20.24
C LYS A 18 -1.87 2.73 -19.44
N ILE A 19 -1.46 3.99 -19.41
CA ILE A 19 -2.11 5.07 -18.65
C ILE A 19 -2.38 6.26 -19.58
N THR A 20 -3.60 6.79 -19.52
CA THR A 20 -4.00 8.05 -20.17
C THR A 20 -4.57 9.00 -19.12
N ILE A 21 -4.02 10.20 -19.03
CA ILE A 21 -4.44 11.25 -18.09
C ILE A 21 -5.36 12.23 -18.81
N ASN A 22 -6.59 12.39 -18.33
CA ASN A 22 -7.52 13.40 -18.80
C ASN A 22 -7.86 14.35 -17.65
N LYS A 23 -7.72 15.66 -17.86
CA LYS A 23 -8.14 16.67 -16.86
C LYS A 23 -9.63 16.92 -17.00
N ASP A 24 -10.37 16.83 -15.89
CA ASP A 24 -11.82 17.06 -15.88
C ASP A 24 -12.10 18.57 -15.90
N THR A 25 -12.91 19.06 -16.83
CA THR A 25 -13.34 20.48 -16.86
C THR A 25 -14.56 20.77 -15.98
N LYS A 26 -15.21 19.73 -15.46
CA LYS A 26 -16.47 19.84 -14.70
C LYS A 26 -16.28 20.17 -13.22
N VAL A 27 -15.10 19.91 -12.67
CA VAL A 27 -14.79 20.09 -11.24
C VAL A 27 -13.36 20.62 -11.12
N PRO A 28 -13.11 21.67 -10.31
CA PRO A 28 -11.77 22.22 -10.14
C PRO A 28 -10.81 21.16 -9.57
N ASN A 29 -9.60 21.11 -10.13
CA ASN A 29 -8.51 20.21 -9.72
C ASN A 29 -8.90 18.72 -9.67
N ALA A 30 -9.73 18.29 -10.63
CA ALA A 30 -10.05 16.89 -10.85
C ALA A 30 -9.28 16.30 -12.05
N CYS A 31 -8.73 15.10 -11.86
CA CYS A 31 -8.10 14.31 -12.91
C CYS A 31 -8.75 12.92 -13.02
N LEU A 32 -8.87 12.46 -14.26
CA LEU A 32 -9.27 11.11 -14.64
C LEU A 32 -8.05 10.35 -15.16
N PHE A 33 -7.63 9.33 -14.43
CA PHE A 33 -6.62 8.37 -14.85
C PHE A 33 -7.32 7.15 -15.44
N THR A 34 -7.21 6.98 -16.75
CA THR A 34 -7.68 5.78 -17.44
C THR A 34 -6.51 4.81 -17.54
N ILE A 35 -6.63 3.63 -16.92
CA ILE A 35 -5.62 2.58 -16.96
C ILE A 35 -6.20 1.39 -17.72
N ASN A 36 -5.49 0.95 -18.75
CA ASN A 36 -5.89 -0.17 -19.60
C ASN A 36 -5.21 -1.47 -19.14
N LYS A 37 -5.92 -2.58 -19.28
CA LYS A 37 -5.51 -3.94 -18.89
C LYS A 37 -5.10 -4.02 -17.43
N GLU A 38 -6.03 -3.58 -16.58
CA GLU A 38 -5.97 -3.59 -15.13
C GLU A 38 -7.36 -3.75 -14.53
N ASP A 39 -7.42 -4.32 -13.33
CA ASP A 39 -8.64 -4.74 -12.65
C ASP A 39 -8.89 -4.01 -11.32
N HIS A 40 -9.96 -4.42 -10.63
CA HIS A 40 -10.29 -4.02 -9.25
C HIS A 40 -9.12 -4.18 -8.26
N THR A 41 -8.15 -5.05 -8.53
CA THR A 41 -6.94 -5.26 -7.73
C THR A 41 -6.16 -3.96 -7.54
N LEU A 42 -5.68 -3.35 -8.64
CA LEU A 42 -5.00 -2.06 -8.57
C LEU A 42 -5.96 -0.91 -8.24
N GLY A 43 -7.15 -0.91 -8.84
CA GLY A 43 -8.13 0.16 -8.63
C GLY A 43 -8.52 0.35 -7.16
N ASN A 44 -8.72 -0.74 -6.42
CA ASN A 44 -9.09 -0.67 -5.01
C ASN A 44 -7.90 -0.30 -4.11
N ILE A 45 -6.71 -0.84 -4.34
CA ILE A 45 -5.50 -0.53 -3.54
C ILE A 45 -5.15 0.96 -3.68
N ILE A 46 -5.10 1.48 -4.92
CA ILE A 46 -4.77 2.89 -5.18
C ILE A 46 -5.82 3.82 -4.59
N LYS A 47 -7.13 3.49 -4.73
CA LYS A 47 -8.20 4.23 -4.07
C LYS A 47 -8.02 4.27 -2.55
N SER A 48 -7.70 3.13 -1.94
CA SER A 48 -7.50 3.03 -0.49
C SER A 48 -6.31 3.87 0.00
N GLN A 49 -5.23 3.96 -0.78
CA GLN A 49 -4.11 4.84 -0.43
C GLN A 49 -4.48 6.32 -0.55
N LEU A 50 -5.08 6.74 -1.67
CA LEU A 50 -5.46 8.14 -1.92
C LEU A 50 -6.46 8.68 -0.89
N LEU A 51 -7.21 7.81 -0.20
CA LEU A 51 -8.12 8.19 0.90
C LEU A 51 -7.42 8.29 2.27
N LYS A 52 -6.14 7.91 2.39
CA LYS A 52 -5.31 8.18 3.59
C LYS A 52 -4.84 9.64 3.61
N ASP A 53 -4.70 10.27 2.45
CA ASP A 53 -4.15 11.62 2.30
C ASP A 53 -5.20 12.72 2.59
N PRO A 54 -5.00 13.60 3.58
CA PRO A 54 -5.98 14.65 3.90
C PRO A 54 -6.09 15.76 2.85
N GLN A 55 -5.16 15.82 1.90
CA GLN A 55 -5.18 16.76 0.77
C GLN A 55 -6.03 16.27 -0.42
N VAL A 56 -6.48 15.01 -0.38
CA VAL A 56 -7.38 14.42 -1.39
C VAL A 56 -8.82 14.55 -0.91
N LEU A 57 -9.63 15.34 -1.64
CA LEU A 57 -11.03 15.59 -1.31
C LEU A 57 -11.94 14.44 -1.78
N PHE A 58 -11.58 13.78 -2.88
CA PHE A 58 -12.32 12.65 -3.41
C PHE A 58 -11.41 11.70 -4.21
N ALA A 59 -11.46 10.42 -3.88
CA ALA A 59 -10.84 9.35 -4.67
C ALA A 59 -11.84 8.22 -4.90
N GLY A 60 -12.02 7.84 -6.16
CA GLY A 60 -12.91 6.74 -6.54
C GLY A 60 -12.54 6.16 -7.89
N TYR A 61 -12.80 4.86 -8.09
CA TYR A 61 -12.59 4.21 -9.37
C TYR A 61 -13.88 3.53 -9.84
N LYS A 62 -14.00 3.30 -11.15
CA LYS A 62 -15.07 2.53 -11.76
C LYS A 62 -14.52 1.68 -12.92
N VAL A 63 -15.12 0.50 -13.10
CA VAL A 63 -15.01 -0.32 -14.31
C VAL A 63 -16.23 0.00 -15.18
N PRO A 64 -16.08 0.41 -16.45
CA PRO A 64 -17.21 0.78 -17.30
C PRO A 64 -18.00 -0.44 -17.79
N HIS A 65 -17.32 -1.57 -18.05
CA HIS A 65 -17.92 -2.83 -18.44
C HIS A 65 -17.02 -3.99 -17.99
N PRO A 66 -17.52 -5.04 -17.31
CA PRO A 66 -16.70 -6.19 -16.91
C PRO A 66 -16.09 -7.04 -18.04
N LEU A 67 -16.43 -6.80 -19.30
CA LEU A 67 -15.81 -7.49 -20.46
C LEU A 67 -14.56 -6.76 -20.97
N GLU A 68 -14.35 -5.51 -20.56
CA GLU A 68 -13.17 -4.71 -20.89
C GLU A 68 -12.36 -4.48 -19.61
N HIS A 69 -11.15 -5.02 -19.54
CA HIS A 69 -10.23 -4.80 -18.41
C HIS A 69 -9.68 -3.38 -18.44
N LYS A 70 -10.48 -2.43 -17.95
CA LYS A 70 -10.21 -1.00 -18.01
C LYS A 70 -10.76 -0.30 -16.77
N ILE A 71 -9.89 0.34 -16.01
CA ILE A 71 -10.27 1.11 -14.82
C ILE A 71 -10.16 2.61 -15.11
N ILE A 72 -11.16 3.36 -14.64
CA ILE A 72 -11.14 4.82 -14.66
C ILE A 72 -11.12 5.28 -13.19
N ILE A 73 -9.98 5.81 -12.77
CA ILE A 73 -9.78 6.40 -11.44
C ILE A 73 -10.00 7.91 -11.54
N ARG A 74 -10.82 8.46 -10.66
CA ARG A 74 -11.06 9.89 -10.50
C ARG A 74 -10.48 10.36 -9.18
N VAL A 75 -9.63 11.38 -9.25
CA VAL A 75 -8.98 12.01 -8.10
C VAL A 75 -9.30 13.50 -8.11
N GLN A 76 -9.62 14.06 -6.95
CA GLN A 76 -9.82 15.49 -6.73
C GLN A 76 -9.01 15.92 -5.50
N THR A 77 -8.19 16.95 -5.66
CA THR A 77 -7.32 17.50 -4.60
C THR A 77 -7.75 18.91 -4.17
N THR A 78 -7.16 19.40 -3.08
CA THR A 78 -7.13 20.82 -2.73
C THR A 78 -6.46 21.65 -3.84
N PRO A 79 -6.76 22.97 -3.96
CA PRO A 79 -6.24 23.79 -5.05
C PRO A 79 -4.72 24.00 -5.02
N ASP A 80 -4.10 23.85 -3.86
CA ASP A 80 -2.66 24.01 -3.66
C ASP A 80 -1.85 22.76 -4.06
N TYR A 81 -2.51 21.67 -4.47
CA TYR A 81 -1.87 20.37 -4.69
C TYR A 81 -2.29 19.69 -6.00
N SER A 82 -1.31 19.21 -6.76
CA SER A 82 -1.55 18.57 -8.04
C SER A 82 -2.12 17.15 -7.86
N PRO A 83 -3.25 16.78 -8.50
CA PRO A 83 -3.78 15.43 -8.44
C PRO A 83 -2.86 14.39 -9.12
N GLN A 84 -1.88 14.83 -9.92
CA GLN A 84 -0.84 13.96 -10.47
C GLN A 84 0.24 13.64 -9.42
N GLU A 85 0.61 14.61 -8.58
CA GLU A 85 1.56 14.43 -7.48
C GLU A 85 0.96 13.57 -6.36
N ALA A 86 -0.33 13.78 -6.04
CA ALA A 86 -1.10 12.90 -5.16
C ALA A 86 -1.03 11.43 -5.62
N PHE A 87 -1.18 11.21 -6.93
CA PHE A 87 -1.14 9.86 -7.50
C PHE A 87 0.25 9.23 -7.45
N THR A 88 1.33 10.00 -7.68
CA THR A 88 2.70 9.48 -7.55
C THR A 88 3.08 9.18 -6.11
N ASN A 89 2.70 10.04 -5.16
CA ASN A 89 3.03 9.88 -3.75
C ASN A 89 2.32 8.65 -3.15
N ALA A 90 1.04 8.47 -3.47
CA ALA A 90 0.30 7.26 -3.11
C ALA A 90 0.98 5.98 -3.64
N ILE A 91 1.54 5.99 -4.86
CA ILE A 91 2.27 4.84 -5.40
C ILE A 91 3.58 4.59 -4.64
N THR A 92 4.36 5.62 -4.32
CA THR A 92 5.63 5.45 -3.57
C THR A 92 5.40 4.93 -2.16
N ASP A 93 4.31 5.36 -1.51
CA ASP A 93 3.95 4.89 -0.18
C ASP A 93 3.49 3.43 -0.20
N LEU A 94 2.68 3.04 -1.20
CA LEU A 94 2.25 1.65 -1.40
C LEU A 94 3.44 0.71 -1.64
N ILE A 95 4.43 1.12 -2.44
CA ILE A 95 5.66 0.34 -2.65
C ILE A 95 6.39 0.17 -1.32
N SER A 96 6.50 1.24 -0.53
CA SER A 96 7.17 1.22 0.79
C SER A 96 6.45 0.33 1.81
N GLU A 97 5.11 0.39 1.88
CA GLU A 97 4.29 -0.50 2.71
C GLU A 97 4.49 -1.98 2.34
N LEU A 98 4.55 -2.29 1.03
CA LEU A 98 4.76 -3.65 0.54
C LEU A 98 6.18 -4.17 0.80
N SER A 99 7.22 -3.36 0.63
CA SER A 99 8.61 -3.75 0.96
C SER A 99 8.78 -4.07 2.44
N LEU A 100 8.20 -3.26 3.34
CA LEU A 100 8.20 -3.51 4.79
C LEU A 100 7.41 -4.77 5.16
N LEU A 101 6.32 -5.07 4.45
CA LEU A 101 5.55 -6.30 4.63
C LEU A 101 6.38 -7.53 4.22
N GLU A 102 7.06 -7.47 3.07
CA GLU A 102 7.89 -8.58 2.57
C GLU A 102 9.03 -8.91 3.54
N GLU A 103 9.77 -7.90 4.02
CA GLU A 103 10.85 -8.08 4.98
C GLU A 103 10.35 -8.73 6.29
N ARG A 104 9.28 -8.19 6.87
CA ARG A 104 8.68 -8.73 8.11
C ARG A 104 8.15 -10.14 7.93
N PHE A 105 7.53 -10.44 6.78
CA PHE A 105 7.06 -11.77 6.45
C PHE A 105 8.21 -12.76 6.29
N ARG A 106 9.30 -12.37 5.60
CA ARG A 106 10.51 -13.18 5.43
C ARG A 106 11.15 -13.52 6.77
N VAL A 107 11.38 -12.53 7.64
CA VAL A 107 11.98 -12.75 8.98
C VAL A 107 11.10 -13.65 9.87
N ARG A 108 9.78 -13.42 9.89
CA ARG A 108 8.85 -14.17 10.76
C ARG A 108 8.54 -15.59 10.27
N SER A 109 8.45 -15.79 8.95
CA SER A 109 8.21 -17.14 8.37
C SER A 109 9.42 -18.07 8.56
N TRP A 110 10.64 -17.54 8.43
CA TRP A 110 11.87 -18.29 8.69
C TRP A 110 12.05 -18.66 10.16
N THR A 111 11.89 -17.70 11.08
CA THR A 111 12.02 -17.95 12.53
C THR A 111 10.98 -18.92 13.09
N CYS A 112 9.81 -19.07 12.43
CA CYS A 112 8.78 -20.04 12.86
C CYS A 112 9.00 -21.46 12.31
N ARG A 113 9.63 -21.63 11.14
CA ARG A 113 9.99 -22.96 10.60
C ARG A 113 11.28 -23.51 11.21
N GLY A 114 12.20 -22.66 11.65
CA GLY A 114 13.46 -23.01 12.30
C GLY A 114 13.33 -23.48 13.75
N ARG A 115 12.50 -24.49 14.05
CA ARG A 115 12.67 -25.29 15.27
C ARG A 115 13.58 -26.49 14.97
N GLY A 116 14.77 -26.16 14.50
CA GLY A 116 15.77 -27.06 13.93
C GLY A 116 16.83 -26.21 13.21
N GLU A 117 18.04 -26.26 13.75
CA GLU A 117 19.26 -25.59 13.29
C GLU A 117 19.35 -24.05 13.47
N VAL A 118 20.59 -23.63 13.74
CA VAL A 118 20.93 -22.33 14.34
C VAL A 118 21.53 -21.42 13.27
N GLY A 119 20.79 -20.39 12.89
CA GLY A 119 21.26 -19.35 11.97
C GLY A 119 20.83 -17.98 12.46
N THR A 120 21.71 -17.29 13.19
CA THR A 120 21.49 -15.90 13.61
C THR A 120 21.48 -14.96 12.40
N PRO A 121 20.42 -14.16 12.17
CA PRO A 121 20.55 -12.93 11.40
C PRO A 121 21.31 -11.91 12.27
N ALA A 122 22.62 -11.85 12.10
CA ALA A 122 23.43 -10.79 12.68
C ALA A 122 23.06 -9.42 12.05
N CYS A 123 23.38 -8.36 12.77
CA CYS A 123 23.31 -6.96 12.33
C CYS A 123 21.92 -6.30 12.28
N VAL A 124 21.41 -5.93 13.46
CA VAL A 124 20.91 -4.56 13.61
C VAL A 124 22.14 -3.67 13.86
N PRO A 125 22.49 -2.70 13.00
CA PRO A 125 23.57 -1.77 13.28
C PRO A 125 23.14 -0.83 14.42
N ARG A 126 23.56 -1.18 15.64
CA ARG A 126 23.41 -0.37 16.83
C ARG A 126 24.20 0.92 16.64
N ALA A 127 23.50 2.04 16.48
CA ALA A 127 24.11 3.36 16.30
C ALA A 127 25.18 3.64 17.37
N ALA A 128 26.37 4.00 16.93
CA ALA A 128 27.47 4.38 17.81
C ALA A 128 27.24 5.79 18.35
N GLY A 129 27.45 5.97 19.67
CA GLY A 129 27.51 7.28 20.30
C GLY A 129 26.17 7.86 20.75
N LEU A 130 25.73 7.44 21.94
CA LEU A 130 25.21 8.33 22.99
C LEU A 130 25.15 7.55 24.31
N SER A 131 25.89 8.02 25.31
CA SER A 131 26.02 7.36 26.61
C SER A 131 24.80 7.61 27.49
N CYS A 132 23.94 6.60 27.65
CA CYS A 132 22.87 6.63 28.66
C CYS A 132 23.38 6.05 29.99
N PRO A 133 23.32 6.81 31.10
CA PRO A 133 23.81 6.34 32.39
C PRO A 133 22.85 5.34 33.06
N HIS A 134 23.47 4.50 33.88
CA HIS A 134 22.94 3.52 34.82
C HIS A 134 21.50 3.75 35.34
N LEU A 135 20.54 2.92 34.90
CA LEU A 135 19.38 2.52 35.71
C LEU A 135 19.34 1.00 35.83
N GLY A 136 19.14 0.51 37.06
CA GLY A 136 19.09 -0.92 37.38
C GLY A 136 17.84 -1.64 36.86
N PRO A 137 17.80 -2.98 36.94
CA PRO A 137 16.69 -3.77 36.44
C PRO A 137 15.39 -3.47 37.20
N PRO A 138 14.22 -3.45 36.52
CA PRO A 138 12.93 -3.27 37.19
C PRO A 138 12.65 -4.46 38.11
N ARG A 139 12.21 -4.18 39.35
CA ARG A 139 11.74 -5.22 40.26
C ARG A 139 10.48 -5.86 39.69
N VAL A 140 10.48 -7.19 39.60
CA VAL A 140 9.26 -7.97 39.36
C VAL A 140 8.32 -7.74 40.55
N VAL A 141 7.15 -7.16 40.28
CA VAL A 141 6.05 -7.12 41.26
C VAL A 141 5.29 -8.43 41.12
N SER A 142 5.33 -9.27 42.15
CA SER A 142 4.53 -10.50 42.21
C SER A 142 3.05 -10.13 42.19
N SER A 143 2.32 -10.65 41.21
CA SER A 143 0.86 -10.48 41.11
C SER A 143 0.16 -11.52 41.98
N ASP A 144 0.19 -11.31 43.29
CA ASP A 144 -0.62 -12.05 44.26
C ASP A 144 -1.94 -11.32 44.56
N LEU A 145 -2.94 -12.09 45.01
CA LEU A 145 -4.26 -11.65 45.51
C LEU A 145 -5.32 -11.27 44.45
N CYS A 146 -5.82 -12.29 43.75
CA CYS A 146 -7.26 -12.36 43.50
C CYS A 146 -7.94 -12.95 44.75
N GLY A 147 -8.80 -12.18 45.44
CA GLY A 147 -9.51 -12.66 46.64
C GLY A 147 -10.04 -11.55 47.53
N GLY A 148 -11.21 -11.00 47.19
CA GLY A 148 -11.80 -9.84 47.87
C GLY A 148 -13.33 -9.86 47.99
N LYS A 149 -13.82 -10.66 48.95
CA LYS A 149 -15.13 -10.59 49.64
C LYS A 149 -16.43 -10.42 48.84
N GLY A 150 -17.30 -11.42 48.99
CA GLY A 150 -18.76 -11.32 49.09
C GLY A 150 -19.21 -12.26 50.19
#